data_AF-A0A5U9VUL2-F1
#
_entry.id   AF-A0A5U9VUL2-F1
#
_cell.length_a   1.000
_cell.length_b   1.000
_cell.length_c   1.000
_cell.angle_alpha   90.00
_cell.angle_beta   90.00
_cell.angle_gamma   90.00
#
_symmetry.space_group_name_H-M   'P 1'
#
loop_
_entity.id
_entity.type
_entity.pdbx_description
1 polymer ?
#
loop_
_entity_poly.entity_id
_entity_poly.type
_entity_poly.pdbx_seq_one_letter_code
_entity_poly.pdbx_strand_id
1 'polypeptide(L)'
;QDGGNGVNVSGSGSVTGGQVEGHATSGDAVNISGAVSHSEILGDVTTGTGVVVNSGSQVTDTAVNGSATEGTGTHWHAGVENDNVTMIGNSNSGTGVQLDVNTSLKNATVNGSTENGKGVDIAGTLTSTGGTTIAGYSSGSGAGVDVGGDIIGGSITGNASGTGTGVKVSGQDVNVSEAVVKGSAATGTGVNVAGKAMLTNASLSGTTHTGQGAIIAGSVTADENSVVSGTATQDGGNG
;
A
#
# COMPACT_ATOMS: atom_id res chain seq x y z
N GLN A 1 -22.62 -21.15 9.48
CA GLN A 1 -22.17 -20.73 8.14
C GLN A 1 -22.59 -19.30 8.07
N ASP A 2 -21.68 -18.39 8.40
CA ASP A 2 -22.02 -16.99 8.65
C ASP A 2 -21.11 -16.14 7.76
N GLY A 3 -21.03 -16.52 6.48
CA GLY A 3 -20.33 -15.77 5.43
C GLY A 3 -21.31 -14.81 4.76
N GLY A 4 -21.01 -13.53 4.81
CA GLY A 4 -21.83 -12.47 4.25
C GLY A 4 -21.23 -11.11 4.56
N ASN A 5 -21.49 -10.13 3.70
CA ASN A 5 -20.97 -8.79 3.88
C ASN A 5 -21.63 -8.11 5.10
N GLY A 6 -20.83 -7.43 5.94
CA GLY A 6 -21.32 -6.81 7.17
C GLY A 6 -22.19 -5.58 6.90
N VAL A 7 -21.62 -4.56 6.28
CA VAL A 7 -22.31 -3.31 5.90
C VAL A 7 -22.11 -3.01 4.42
N ASN A 8 -23.17 -2.54 3.74
CA ASN A 8 -23.11 -2.08 2.37
C ASN A 8 -23.54 -0.61 2.26
N VAL A 9 -22.62 0.27 1.86
CA VAL A 9 -22.90 1.66 1.48
C VAL A 9 -23.09 1.71 -0.03
N SER A 10 -24.34 1.51 -0.48
CA SER A 10 -24.66 1.35 -1.90
C SER A 10 -24.69 2.66 -2.69
N GLY A 11 -24.50 2.61 -4.01
CA GLY A 11 -24.29 3.76 -4.91
C GLY A 11 -25.33 4.89 -4.99
N SER A 12 -26.50 4.76 -4.36
CA SER A 12 -27.43 5.91 -4.16
C SER A 12 -27.42 6.45 -2.73
N GLY A 13 -26.82 5.72 -1.80
CA GLY A 13 -26.64 6.11 -0.41
C GLY A 13 -25.40 6.99 -0.22
N SER A 14 -25.51 7.93 0.70
CA SER A 14 -24.39 8.74 1.17
C SER A 14 -24.24 8.58 2.68
N VAL A 15 -23.01 8.41 3.15
CA VAL A 15 -22.67 8.57 4.57
C VAL A 15 -21.98 9.92 4.72
N THR A 16 -22.42 10.71 5.69
CA THR A 16 -21.77 12.00 6.00
C THR A 16 -21.75 12.19 7.50
N GLY A 17 -20.56 12.30 8.08
CA GLY A 17 -20.40 12.31 9.53
C GLY A 17 -20.54 10.92 10.16
N GLY A 18 -19.97 10.75 11.35
CA GLY A 18 -20.15 9.56 12.17
C GLY A 18 -19.32 8.34 11.73
N GLN A 19 -19.67 7.19 12.30
CA GLN A 19 -18.92 5.95 12.21
C GLN A 19 -19.76 4.86 11.53
N VAL A 20 -19.16 4.12 10.60
CA VAL A 20 -19.71 2.88 10.03
C VAL A 20 -18.84 1.73 10.50
N GLU A 21 -19.44 0.70 11.09
CA GLU A 21 -18.72 -0.45 11.61
C GLU A 21 -19.32 -1.75 11.06
N GLY A 22 -18.48 -2.55 10.40
CA GLY A 22 -18.84 -3.84 9.85
C GLY A 22 -17.97 -4.95 10.43
N HIS A 23 -18.58 -6.10 10.66
CA HIS A 23 -17.89 -7.31 11.10
C HIS A 23 -18.35 -8.49 10.24
N ALA A 24 -17.42 -9.33 9.80
CA ALA A 24 -17.75 -10.54 9.05
C ALA A 24 -16.81 -11.71 9.42
N THR A 25 -17.32 -12.95 9.36
CA THR A 25 -16.42 -14.13 9.44
C THR A 25 -15.82 -14.45 8.08
N SER A 26 -16.57 -14.25 7.00
CA SER A 26 -16.09 -14.42 5.63
C SER A 26 -16.74 -13.43 4.67
N GLY A 27 -15.98 -12.87 3.73
CA GLY A 27 -16.45 -11.88 2.74
C GLY A 27 -15.90 -10.49 3.00
N ASP A 28 -16.70 -9.45 2.74
CA ASP A 28 -16.33 -8.05 3.00
C ASP A 28 -17.00 -7.53 4.27
N ALA A 29 -16.25 -7.06 5.27
CA ALA A 29 -16.89 -6.51 6.47
C ALA A 29 -17.63 -5.18 6.19
N VAL A 30 -17.04 -4.29 5.39
CA VAL A 30 -17.72 -3.12 4.82
C VAL A 30 -17.47 -3.03 3.32
N ASN A 31 -18.54 -2.82 2.55
CA ASN A 31 -18.48 -2.62 1.10
C ASN A 31 -19.03 -1.23 0.75
N ILE A 32 -18.20 -0.37 0.17
CA ILE A 32 -18.53 1.00 -0.23
C ILE A 32 -18.62 1.06 -1.76
N SER A 33 -19.78 1.44 -2.27
CA SER A 33 -20.02 1.70 -3.70
C SER A 33 -20.72 3.05 -3.96
N GLY A 34 -20.80 3.90 -2.93
CA GLY A 34 -21.45 5.22 -2.96
C GLY A 34 -20.57 6.35 -2.44
N ALA A 35 -21.18 7.40 -1.92
CA ALA A 35 -20.48 8.57 -1.41
C ALA A 35 -20.27 8.47 0.12
N VAL A 36 -19.06 8.76 0.59
CA VAL A 36 -18.73 8.83 2.02
C VAL A 36 -17.92 10.09 2.26
N SER A 37 -18.30 10.89 3.25
CA SER A 37 -17.47 12.02 3.65
C SER A 37 -17.49 12.33 5.14
N HIS A 38 -16.41 12.88 5.67
CA HIS A 38 -16.33 13.31 7.07
C HIS A 38 -16.64 12.18 8.07
N SER A 39 -16.28 10.94 7.72
CA SER A 39 -16.68 9.73 8.44
C SER A 39 -15.49 8.86 8.81
N GLU A 40 -15.71 7.95 9.75
CA GLU A 40 -14.82 6.84 10.06
C GLU A 40 -15.47 5.53 9.65
N ILE A 41 -14.78 4.72 8.86
CA ILE A 41 -15.26 3.40 8.41
C ILE A 41 -14.35 2.34 9.02
N LEU A 42 -14.93 1.38 9.74
CA LEU A 42 -14.22 0.27 10.35
C LEU A 42 -14.80 -1.05 9.84
N GLY A 43 -13.93 -1.93 9.36
CA GLY A 43 -14.29 -3.28 8.94
C GLY A 43 -13.34 -4.31 9.52
N ASP A 44 -13.87 -5.28 10.26
CA ASP A 44 -13.10 -6.41 10.77
C ASP A 44 -13.60 -7.74 10.18
N VAL A 45 -12.68 -8.52 9.60
CA VAL A 45 -13.00 -9.80 8.99
C VAL A 45 -12.05 -10.92 9.42
N THR A 46 -12.57 -12.14 9.58
CA THR A 46 -11.68 -13.31 9.73
C THR A 46 -11.06 -13.71 8.38
N THR A 47 -11.87 -13.94 7.34
CA THR A 47 -11.38 -14.28 5.98
C THR A 47 -12.00 -13.38 4.92
N GLY A 48 -11.19 -12.69 4.11
CA GLY A 48 -11.68 -11.81 3.04
C GLY A 48 -11.17 -10.38 3.18
N THR A 49 -12.04 -9.38 3.04
CA THR A 49 -11.64 -7.97 3.08
C THR A 49 -12.28 -7.21 4.24
N GLY A 50 -11.49 -6.46 5.01
CA GLY A 50 -12.04 -5.60 6.07
C GLY A 50 -12.91 -4.49 5.47
N VAL A 51 -12.34 -3.63 4.63
CA VAL A 51 -13.11 -2.62 3.89
C VAL A 51 -12.79 -2.65 2.40
N VAL A 52 -13.83 -2.73 1.57
CA VAL A 52 -13.74 -2.57 0.12
C VAL A 52 -14.30 -1.22 -0.29
N VAL A 53 -13.54 -0.46 -1.08
CA VAL A 53 -14.02 0.74 -1.76
C VAL A 53 -14.01 0.48 -3.26
N ASN A 54 -15.21 0.46 -3.86
CA ASN A 54 -15.41 0.07 -5.26
C ASN A 54 -15.27 1.25 -6.20
N SER A 55 -14.94 0.96 -7.46
CA SER A 55 -14.89 1.92 -8.55
C SER A 55 -16.15 2.79 -8.65
N GLY A 56 -15.95 4.08 -8.91
CA GLY A 56 -17.04 5.07 -9.00
C GLY A 56 -17.51 5.62 -7.65
N SER A 57 -16.98 5.12 -6.52
CA SER A 57 -17.23 5.71 -5.21
C SER A 57 -16.57 7.09 -5.08
N GLN A 58 -17.12 7.92 -4.19
CA GLN A 58 -16.57 9.22 -3.81
C GLN A 58 -16.28 9.19 -2.32
N VAL A 59 -15.01 9.28 -1.92
CA VAL A 59 -14.60 9.20 -0.52
C VAL A 59 -13.73 10.40 -0.18
N THR A 60 -14.19 11.27 0.71
CA THR A 60 -13.50 12.54 1.03
C THR A 60 -13.48 12.82 2.52
N ASP A 61 -12.40 13.37 3.05
CA ASP A 61 -12.31 13.72 4.48
C ASP A 61 -12.65 12.52 5.41
N THR A 62 -12.28 11.31 5.00
CA THR A 62 -12.71 10.06 5.63
C THR A 62 -11.52 9.20 6.03
N ALA A 63 -11.63 8.56 7.19
CA ALA A 63 -10.75 7.47 7.60
C ALA A 63 -11.41 6.14 7.24
N VAL A 64 -10.68 5.28 6.53
CA VAL A 64 -11.08 3.92 6.15
C VAL A 64 -10.13 2.94 6.79
N ASN A 65 -10.60 2.15 7.74
CA ASN A 65 -9.81 1.22 8.52
C ASN A 65 -10.34 -0.21 8.37
N GLY A 66 -9.56 -1.04 7.69
CA GLY A 66 -9.89 -2.44 7.46
C GLY A 66 -8.90 -3.38 8.13
N SER A 67 -9.42 -4.42 8.76
CA SER A 67 -8.66 -5.46 9.46
C SER A 67 -9.09 -6.83 8.95
N ALA A 68 -8.12 -7.67 8.60
CA ALA A 68 -8.35 -9.05 8.20
C ALA A 68 -7.42 -10.00 8.97
N THR A 69 -7.93 -11.15 9.43
CA THR A 69 -7.03 -12.22 9.90
C THR A 69 -6.34 -12.88 8.70
N GLU A 70 -7.10 -13.28 7.69
CA GLU A 70 -6.60 -13.76 6.40
C GLU A 70 -7.25 -12.97 5.26
N GLY A 71 -6.44 -12.40 4.37
CA GLY A 71 -6.91 -11.62 3.23
C GLY A 71 -6.42 -10.18 3.27
N THR A 72 -7.29 -9.23 2.91
CA THR A 72 -6.94 -7.82 2.72
C THR A 72 -7.55 -6.96 3.81
N GLY A 73 -6.75 -6.09 4.45
CA GLY A 73 -7.31 -5.11 5.39
C GLY A 73 -8.23 -4.14 4.66
N THR A 74 -7.66 -3.30 3.80
CA THR A 74 -8.41 -2.35 2.96
C THR A 74 -8.09 -2.57 1.48
N HIS A 75 -9.12 -2.73 0.65
CA HIS A 75 -8.98 -2.86 -0.80
C HIS A 75 -9.59 -1.65 -1.51
N TRP A 76 -8.74 -0.91 -2.19
CA TRP A 76 -9.08 0.30 -2.92
C TRP A 76 -9.06 0.06 -4.42
N HIS A 77 -10.24 0.01 -5.04
CA HIS A 77 -10.38 -0.23 -6.47
C HIS A 77 -10.00 1.00 -7.31
N ALA A 78 -9.77 0.77 -8.60
CA ALA A 78 -9.54 1.81 -9.59
C ALA A 78 -10.72 2.80 -9.67
N GLY A 79 -10.44 4.06 -10.03
CA GLY A 79 -11.49 5.03 -10.35
C GLY A 79 -12.35 5.50 -9.16
N VAL A 80 -11.84 5.40 -7.93
CA VAL A 80 -12.44 6.06 -6.76
C VAL A 80 -12.00 7.52 -6.72
N GLU A 81 -12.97 8.44 -6.68
CA GLU A 81 -12.68 9.86 -6.46
C GLU A 81 -12.38 10.08 -4.97
N ASN A 82 -11.24 10.71 -4.69
CA ASN A 82 -10.80 10.95 -3.32
C ASN A 82 -10.07 12.27 -3.13
N ASP A 83 -10.20 12.80 -1.92
CA ASP A 83 -9.43 13.91 -1.41
C ASP A 83 -9.38 13.81 0.12
N ASN A 84 -8.21 14.00 0.71
CA ASN A 84 -8.02 13.97 2.16
C ASN A 84 -8.53 12.67 2.82
N VAL A 85 -8.09 11.52 2.31
CA VAL A 85 -8.49 10.19 2.82
C VAL A 85 -7.34 9.54 3.59
N THR A 86 -7.64 8.96 4.74
CA THR A 86 -6.71 8.07 5.44
C THR A 86 -7.15 6.62 5.25
N MET A 87 -6.33 5.81 4.60
CA MET A 87 -6.52 4.36 4.46
C MET A 87 -5.61 3.65 5.45
N ILE A 88 -6.20 2.83 6.31
CA ILE A 88 -5.51 1.93 7.22
C ILE A 88 -5.94 0.52 6.87
N GLY A 89 -4.98 -0.37 6.71
CA GLY A 89 -5.25 -1.76 6.37
C GLY A 89 -4.32 -2.67 7.14
N ASN A 90 -4.88 -3.61 7.90
CA ASN A 90 -4.11 -4.57 8.69
C ASN A 90 -4.48 -5.99 8.26
N SER A 91 -3.47 -6.84 8.06
CA SER A 91 -3.70 -8.25 7.74
C SER A 91 -2.69 -9.17 8.41
N ASN A 92 -3.11 -10.19 9.17
CA ASN A 92 -2.13 -11.13 9.75
C ASN A 92 -1.49 -11.96 8.62
N SER A 93 -2.30 -12.44 7.67
CA SER A 93 -1.84 -13.17 6.50
C SER A 93 -2.50 -12.63 5.22
N GLY A 94 -1.73 -11.89 4.42
CA GLY A 94 -2.20 -11.29 3.17
C GLY A 94 -1.72 -9.86 3.00
N THR A 95 -2.62 -8.96 2.60
CA THR A 95 -2.27 -7.58 2.25
C THR A 95 -2.87 -6.60 3.25
N GLY A 96 -2.09 -5.68 3.81
CA GLY A 96 -2.63 -4.61 4.64
C GLY A 96 -3.56 -3.71 3.81
N VAL A 97 -2.99 -2.94 2.88
CA VAL A 97 -3.75 -2.15 1.89
C VAL A 97 -3.43 -2.60 0.48
N GLN A 98 -4.45 -2.91 -0.31
CA GLN A 98 -4.32 -3.17 -1.74
C GLN A 98 -4.84 -1.98 -2.55
N LEU A 99 -4.00 -1.45 -3.44
CA LEU A 99 -4.36 -0.44 -4.43
C LEU A 99 -4.37 -1.09 -5.81
N ASP A 100 -5.51 -1.03 -6.48
CA ASP A 100 -5.67 -1.61 -7.82
C ASP A 100 -4.92 -0.83 -8.90
N VAL A 101 -4.92 -1.40 -10.11
CA VAL A 101 -4.41 -0.76 -11.31
C VAL A 101 -5.12 0.58 -11.59
N ASN A 102 -4.39 1.59 -12.08
CA ASN A 102 -4.93 2.90 -12.42
C ASN A 102 -5.59 3.63 -11.22
N THR A 103 -4.96 3.55 -10.05
CA THR A 103 -5.39 4.28 -8.87
C THR A 103 -4.85 5.71 -8.91
N SER A 104 -5.68 6.69 -8.56
CA SER A 104 -5.26 8.08 -8.36
C SER A 104 -5.56 8.47 -6.92
N LEU A 105 -4.56 9.01 -6.22
CA LEU A 105 -4.68 9.45 -4.83
C LEU A 105 -4.36 10.95 -4.72
N LYS A 106 -5.18 11.66 -3.95
CA LYS A 106 -5.01 13.09 -3.71
C LYS A 106 -5.10 13.37 -2.21
N ASN A 107 -4.04 13.99 -1.67
CA ASN A 107 -3.92 14.26 -0.23
C ASN A 107 -4.22 13.03 0.66
N ALA A 108 -3.87 11.82 0.19
CA ALA A 108 -4.19 10.59 0.89
C ALA A 108 -3.04 10.13 1.80
N THR A 109 -3.38 9.52 2.93
CA THR A 109 -2.41 8.80 3.76
C THR A 109 -2.76 7.32 3.71
N VAL A 110 -1.84 6.49 3.21
CA VAL A 110 -2.04 5.03 3.11
C VAL A 110 -1.12 4.34 4.09
N ASN A 111 -1.66 3.58 5.03
CA ASN A 111 -0.93 2.81 6.04
C ASN A 111 -1.35 1.35 5.98
N GLY A 112 -0.50 0.50 5.40
CA GLY A 112 -0.75 -0.93 5.32
C GLY A 112 0.21 -1.72 6.21
N SER A 113 -0.31 -2.64 7.01
CA SER A 113 0.50 -3.51 7.86
C SER A 113 0.16 -4.99 7.65
N THR A 114 1.18 -5.83 7.74
CA THR A 114 0.99 -7.27 7.74
C THR A 114 2.01 -8.02 8.59
N GLU A 115 1.65 -9.20 9.07
CA GLU A 115 2.63 -10.15 9.59
C GLU A 115 3.25 -10.96 8.45
N ASN A 116 2.43 -11.57 7.59
CA ASN A 116 2.87 -12.40 6.48
C ASN A 116 2.19 -11.98 5.17
N GLY A 117 2.91 -11.25 4.31
CA GLY A 117 2.44 -10.90 2.97
C GLY A 117 2.94 -9.54 2.49
N LYS A 118 2.04 -8.61 2.18
CA LYS A 118 2.41 -7.24 1.75
C LYS A 118 1.80 -6.22 2.70
N GLY A 119 2.57 -5.27 3.23
CA GLY A 119 2.01 -4.15 3.99
C GLY A 119 1.09 -3.33 3.09
N VAL A 120 1.64 -2.79 1.99
CA VAL A 120 0.89 -2.19 0.89
C VAL A 120 1.22 -2.90 -0.43
N ASP A 121 0.21 -3.23 -1.22
CA ASP A 121 0.35 -3.73 -2.58
C ASP A 121 -0.15 -2.68 -3.58
N ILE A 122 0.75 -2.18 -4.43
CA ILE A 122 0.42 -1.28 -5.52
C ILE A 122 0.38 -2.11 -6.80
N ALA A 123 -0.79 -2.64 -7.14
CA ALA A 123 -0.93 -3.67 -8.17
C ALA A 123 -0.68 -3.15 -9.60
N GLY A 124 -0.86 -1.85 -9.85
CA GLY A 124 -0.60 -1.24 -11.15
C GLY A 124 -0.31 0.26 -11.04
N THR A 125 -0.56 1.01 -12.11
CA THR A 125 -0.24 2.45 -12.15
C THR A 125 -0.91 3.22 -11.03
N LEU A 126 -0.11 3.99 -10.29
CA LEU A 126 -0.51 4.89 -9.24
C LEU A 126 -0.12 6.33 -9.58
N THR A 127 -1.10 7.21 -9.63
CA THR A 127 -0.87 8.66 -9.68
C THR A 127 -1.11 9.26 -8.30
N SER A 128 -0.08 9.85 -7.72
CA SER A 128 -0.09 10.41 -6.37
C SER A 128 0.14 11.91 -6.44
N THR A 129 -0.83 12.67 -5.94
CA THR A 129 -0.83 14.13 -6.00
C THR A 129 -1.06 14.76 -4.63
N GLY A 130 -0.72 16.04 -4.49
CA GLY A 130 -0.84 16.76 -3.23
C GLY A 130 0.10 16.20 -2.15
N GLY A 131 -0.37 16.15 -0.91
CA GLY A 131 0.40 15.65 0.24
C GLY A 131 0.39 14.12 0.42
N THR A 132 0.19 13.34 -0.66
CA THR A 132 -0.05 11.90 -0.53
C THR A 132 1.18 11.13 -0.03
N THR A 133 0.99 10.29 0.98
CA THR A 133 2.02 9.42 1.56
C THR A 133 1.54 7.97 1.62
N ILE A 134 2.46 7.05 1.39
CA ILE A 134 2.19 5.61 1.40
C ILE A 134 3.22 4.94 2.28
N ALA A 135 2.77 4.27 3.33
CA ALA A 135 3.59 3.56 4.28
C ALA A 135 3.12 2.11 4.41
N GLY A 136 4.04 1.18 4.16
CA GLY A 136 3.80 -0.24 4.27
C GLY A 136 4.73 -0.91 5.27
N TYR A 137 4.20 -1.82 6.07
CA TYR A 137 4.90 -2.50 7.15
C TYR A 137 4.69 -4.01 7.06
N SER A 138 5.78 -4.78 7.08
CA SER A 138 5.75 -6.24 7.18
C SER A 138 6.60 -6.71 8.36
N SER A 139 6.02 -7.44 9.30
CA SER A 139 6.79 -7.97 10.45
C SER A 139 7.45 -9.33 10.17
N GLY A 140 6.96 -10.11 9.20
CA GLY A 140 7.53 -11.37 8.74
C GLY A 140 8.43 -11.23 7.51
N SER A 141 8.35 -12.21 6.59
CA SER A 141 9.19 -12.30 5.38
C SER A 141 8.64 -11.53 4.18
N GLY A 142 7.53 -10.82 4.36
CA GLY A 142 6.82 -10.07 3.35
C GLY A 142 7.50 -8.79 2.85
N ALA A 143 6.83 -8.08 1.94
CA ALA A 143 7.25 -6.74 1.55
C ALA A 143 6.53 -5.70 2.43
N GLY A 144 7.24 -4.66 2.87
CA GLY A 144 6.59 -3.48 3.44
C GLY A 144 5.68 -2.85 2.39
N VAL A 145 6.25 -2.49 1.23
CA VAL A 145 5.49 -2.10 0.03
C VAL A 145 5.94 -2.95 -1.17
N ASP A 146 4.99 -3.49 -1.92
CA ASP A 146 5.24 -4.10 -3.24
C ASP A 146 4.71 -3.18 -4.34
N VAL A 147 5.56 -2.89 -5.32
CA VAL A 147 5.28 -2.00 -6.45
C VAL A 147 5.22 -2.84 -7.72
N GLY A 148 3.99 -3.14 -8.14
CA GLY A 148 3.68 -3.93 -9.33
C GLY A 148 3.52 -3.10 -10.62
N GLY A 149 3.36 -1.78 -10.51
CA GLY A 149 3.20 -0.89 -11.67
C GLY A 149 3.76 0.51 -11.46
N ASP A 150 3.50 1.38 -12.44
CA ASP A 150 4.06 2.73 -12.51
C ASP A 150 3.69 3.60 -11.31
N ILE A 151 4.63 4.45 -10.89
CA ILE A 151 4.44 5.44 -9.83
C ILE A 151 4.68 6.83 -10.41
N ILE A 152 3.71 7.72 -10.22
CA ILE A 152 3.82 9.13 -10.59
C ILE A 152 3.57 9.96 -9.34
N GLY A 153 4.61 10.59 -8.79
CA GLY A 153 4.53 11.42 -7.60
C GLY A 153 4.49 10.63 -6.28
N GLY A 154 4.50 11.39 -5.17
CA GLY A 154 4.28 10.86 -3.82
C GLY A 154 5.53 10.37 -3.08
N SER A 155 5.33 10.07 -1.80
CA SER A 155 6.35 9.48 -0.93
C SER A 155 5.92 8.07 -0.51
N ILE A 156 6.69 7.07 -0.94
CA ILE A 156 6.48 5.65 -0.63
C ILE A 156 7.53 5.22 0.39
N THR A 157 7.10 4.67 1.52
CA THR A 157 7.98 4.13 2.56
C THR A 157 7.58 2.71 2.89
N GLY A 158 8.49 1.76 2.72
CA GLY A 158 8.28 0.37 3.09
C GLY A 158 9.22 -0.07 4.18
N ASN A 159 8.71 -0.75 5.20
CA ASN A 159 9.47 -1.22 6.35
C ASN A 159 9.26 -2.73 6.53
N ALA A 160 10.35 -3.48 6.62
CA ALA A 160 10.33 -4.89 6.98
C ALA A 160 11.12 -5.12 8.28
N SER A 161 10.46 -5.42 9.39
CA SER A 161 11.17 -5.73 10.65
C SER A 161 11.65 -7.19 10.73
N GLY A 162 11.11 -8.07 9.89
CA GLY A 162 11.58 -9.43 9.73
C GLY A 162 12.68 -9.57 8.66
N THR A 163 12.66 -10.69 7.95
CA THR A 163 13.61 -11.01 6.86
C THR A 163 13.15 -10.48 5.50
N GLY A 164 12.04 -9.76 5.47
CA GLY A 164 11.39 -9.25 4.28
C GLY A 164 12.11 -8.13 3.55
N THR A 165 11.42 -7.53 2.57
CA THR A 165 11.92 -6.36 1.83
C THR A 165 11.19 -5.11 2.29
N GLY A 166 11.89 -3.99 2.52
CA GLY A 166 11.26 -2.70 2.78
C GLY A 166 10.34 -2.31 1.62
N VAL A 167 10.92 -1.99 0.46
CA VAL A 167 10.19 -1.78 -0.80
C VAL A 167 10.69 -2.74 -1.88
N LYS A 168 9.77 -3.48 -2.50
CA LYS A 168 10.06 -4.35 -3.64
C LYS A 168 9.42 -3.77 -4.89
N VAL A 169 10.20 -3.54 -5.94
CA VAL A 169 9.68 -3.22 -7.28
C VAL A 169 9.63 -4.52 -8.07
N SER A 170 8.45 -5.14 -8.07
CA SER A 170 8.20 -6.48 -8.64
C SER A 170 7.65 -6.45 -10.06
N GLY A 171 7.00 -5.34 -10.45
CA GLY A 171 6.47 -5.12 -11.79
C GLY A 171 7.54 -5.17 -12.88
N GLN A 172 7.12 -5.46 -14.10
CA GLN A 172 7.98 -5.42 -15.28
C GLN A 172 7.78 -4.08 -16.00
N ASP A 173 8.88 -3.46 -16.43
CA ASP A 173 8.86 -2.15 -17.12
C ASP A 173 8.16 -1.04 -16.31
N VAL A 174 8.42 -0.99 -15.00
CA VAL A 174 7.85 0.01 -14.08
C VAL A 174 8.51 1.37 -14.28
N ASN A 175 7.70 2.40 -14.52
CA ASN A 175 8.13 3.80 -14.52
C ASN A 175 7.93 4.40 -13.13
N VAL A 176 9.00 4.86 -12.49
CA VAL A 176 8.93 5.63 -11.24
C VAL A 176 9.34 7.06 -11.57
N SER A 177 8.40 7.99 -11.42
CA SER A 177 8.58 9.39 -11.78
C SER A 177 8.15 10.34 -10.67
N GLU A 178 8.92 11.41 -10.45
CA GLU A 178 8.61 12.45 -9.46
C GLU A 178 8.37 11.91 -8.03
N ALA A 179 8.92 10.74 -7.72
CA ALA A 179 8.58 10.00 -6.51
C ALA A 179 9.82 9.71 -5.66
N VAL A 180 9.58 9.67 -4.34
CA VAL A 180 10.57 9.27 -3.35
C VAL A 180 10.16 7.93 -2.77
N VAL A 181 10.99 6.92 -2.96
CA VAL A 181 10.78 5.54 -2.52
C VAL A 181 11.85 5.19 -1.49
N LYS A 182 11.44 4.91 -0.26
CA LYS A 182 12.33 4.56 0.86
C LYS A 182 12.00 3.18 1.38
N GLY A 183 12.95 2.27 1.32
CA GLY A 183 12.80 0.93 1.86
C GLY A 183 13.73 0.70 3.03
N SER A 184 13.21 0.23 4.16
CA SER A 184 13.99 -0.15 5.33
C SER A 184 13.75 -1.61 5.68
N ALA A 185 14.81 -2.36 5.98
CA ALA A 185 14.71 -3.73 6.44
C ALA A 185 15.58 -4.00 7.67
N ALA A 186 15.17 -4.94 8.52
CA ALA A 186 16.00 -5.37 9.64
C ALA A 186 17.21 -6.18 9.15
N THR A 187 16.94 -7.37 8.63
CA THR A 187 17.96 -8.31 8.13
C THR A 187 17.79 -8.64 6.66
N GLY A 188 16.68 -8.19 6.05
CA GLY A 188 16.41 -8.38 4.63
C GLY A 188 16.91 -7.22 3.76
N THR A 189 16.16 -6.93 2.70
CA THR A 189 16.56 -5.91 1.71
C THR A 189 15.82 -4.60 1.92
N GLY A 190 16.51 -3.46 1.99
CA GLY A 190 15.87 -2.15 2.06
C GLY A 190 15.02 -1.90 0.82
N VAL A 191 15.67 -1.73 -0.34
CA VAL A 191 15.00 -1.63 -1.65
C VAL A 191 15.45 -2.75 -2.58
N ASN A 192 14.50 -3.49 -3.16
CA ASN A 192 14.78 -4.53 -4.16
C ASN A 192 14.09 -4.20 -5.49
N VAL A 193 14.87 -3.84 -6.51
CA VAL A 193 14.40 -3.72 -7.88
C VAL A 193 14.51 -5.09 -8.56
N ALA A 194 13.43 -5.87 -8.45
CA ALA A 194 13.38 -7.23 -8.97
C ALA A 194 13.06 -7.28 -10.48
N GLY A 195 12.21 -6.35 -10.95
CA GLY A 195 11.89 -6.19 -12.37
C GLY A 195 12.74 -5.16 -13.10
N LYS A 196 12.31 -4.79 -14.31
CA LYS A 196 12.88 -3.65 -15.05
C LYS A 196 12.21 -2.36 -14.61
N ALA A 197 13.00 -1.33 -14.29
CA ALA A 197 12.52 -0.03 -13.87
C ALA A 197 13.16 1.12 -14.69
N MET A 198 12.36 2.14 -14.99
CA MET A 198 12.82 3.42 -15.51
C MET A 198 12.55 4.50 -14.46
N LEU A 199 13.58 5.26 -14.11
CA LEU A 199 13.52 6.33 -13.11
C LEU A 199 13.62 7.68 -13.81
N THR A 200 12.70 8.59 -13.50
CA THR A 200 12.70 9.96 -14.02
C THR A 200 12.44 10.94 -12.89
N ASN A 201 13.44 11.74 -12.54
CA ASN A 201 13.42 12.58 -11.34
C ASN A 201 12.93 11.82 -10.08
N ALA A 202 13.43 10.59 -9.89
CA ALA A 202 12.97 9.70 -8.83
C ALA A 202 14.12 9.22 -7.95
N SER A 203 13.82 9.00 -6.66
CA SER A 203 14.79 8.48 -5.70
C SER A 203 14.32 7.16 -5.12
N LEU A 204 15.13 6.12 -5.24
CA LEU A 204 14.99 4.85 -4.56
C LEU A 204 16.12 4.72 -3.52
N SER A 205 15.79 4.70 -2.24
CA SER A 205 16.77 4.62 -1.16
C SER A 205 16.47 3.47 -0.22
N GLY A 206 17.40 2.53 -0.13
CA GLY A 206 17.29 1.34 0.69
C GLY A 206 18.21 1.38 1.91
N THR A 207 17.68 1.09 3.08
CA THR A 207 18.45 0.93 4.32
C THR A 207 18.24 -0.47 4.89
N THR A 208 19.29 -1.04 5.46
CA THR A 208 19.19 -2.31 6.20
C THR A 208 20.08 -2.25 7.44
N HIS A 209 19.83 -3.07 8.46
CA HIS A 209 20.83 -3.25 9.51
C HIS A 209 21.92 -4.19 9.02
N THR A 210 21.60 -5.47 8.81
CA THR A 210 22.58 -6.53 8.49
C THR A 210 22.30 -7.27 7.18
N GLY A 211 21.34 -6.81 6.37
CA GLY A 211 21.01 -7.41 5.08
C GLY A 211 21.59 -6.64 3.89
N GLN A 212 20.76 -6.42 2.85
CA GLN A 212 21.15 -5.63 1.67
C GLN A 212 20.47 -4.26 1.69
N GLY A 213 21.21 -3.15 1.56
CA GLY A 213 20.65 -1.80 1.51
C GLY A 213 19.77 -1.66 0.28
N ALA A 214 20.38 -1.78 -0.90
CA ALA A 214 19.67 -1.87 -2.16
C ALA A 214 20.14 -3.06 -3.02
N ILE A 215 19.22 -3.67 -3.76
CA ILE A 215 19.53 -4.69 -4.79
C ILE A 215 18.85 -4.29 -6.09
N ILE A 216 19.58 -4.37 -7.19
CA ILE A 216 19.03 -4.33 -8.56
C ILE A 216 19.20 -5.73 -9.14
N ALA A 217 18.18 -6.57 -9.02
CA ALA A 217 18.18 -7.92 -9.56
C ALA A 217 17.69 -7.96 -11.02
N GLY A 218 16.86 -7.00 -11.41
CA GLY A 218 16.45 -6.77 -12.80
C GLY A 218 17.36 -5.77 -13.51
N SER A 219 16.77 -4.70 -14.05
CA SER A 219 17.52 -3.62 -14.69
C SER A 219 16.94 -2.25 -14.32
N VAL A 220 17.80 -1.24 -14.24
CA VAL A 220 17.41 0.15 -13.97
C VAL A 220 17.97 1.04 -15.07
N THR A 221 17.12 1.85 -15.66
CA THR A 221 17.51 3.02 -16.45
C THR A 221 17.08 4.26 -15.68
N ALA A 222 17.98 5.24 -15.55
CA ALA A 222 17.74 6.43 -14.74
C ALA A 222 18.19 7.67 -15.52
N ASP A 223 17.43 8.76 -15.41
CA ASP A 223 17.89 10.07 -15.87
C ASP A 223 18.94 10.68 -14.92
N GLU A 224 19.47 11.85 -15.28
CA GLU A 224 20.50 12.54 -14.48
C GLU A 224 20.03 13.01 -13.10
N ASN A 225 18.71 13.10 -12.89
CA ASN A 225 18.10 13.56 -11.63
C ASN A 225 17.68 12.40 -10.73
N SER A 226 17.80 11.16 -11.20
CA SER A 226 17.36 9.97 -10.49
C SER A 226 18.49 9.32 -9.72
N VAL A 227 18.15 8.74 -8.57
CA VAL A 227 19.12 8.11 -7.66
C VAL A 227 18.60 6.75 -7.20
N VAL A 228 19.49 5.75 -7.22
CA VAL A 228 19.34 4.52 -6.44
C VAL A 228 20.46 4.48 -5.42
N SER A 229 20.12 4.34 -4.13
CA SER A 229 21.09 4.25 -3.04
C SER A 229 20.75 3.11 -2.09
N GLY A 230 21.80 2.52 -1.52
CA GLY A 230 21.70 1.46 -0.54
C GLY A 230 22.69 1.67 0.60
N THR A 231 22.27 1.45 1.84
CA THR A 231 23.13 1.54 3.04
C THR A 231 22.84 0.41 4.02
N ALA A 232 23.89 -0.24 4.52
CA ALA A 232 23.83 -1.09 5.70
C ALA A 232 24.32 -0.31 6.92
N THR A 233 23.59 -0.39 8.05
CA THR A 233 23.89 0.38 9.26
C THR A 233 24.55 -0.44 10.36
N GLN A 234 24.73 -1.75 10.18
CA GLN A 234 25.39 -2.65 11.13
C GLN A 234 26.32 -3.63 10.41
N ASP A 235 27.27 -4.21 11.15
CA ASP A 235 28.21 -5.21 10.63
C ASP A 235 27.48 -6.43 10.06
N GLY A 236 27.98 -6.94 8.93
CA GLY A 236 27.41 -8.09 8.23
C GLY A 236 26.39 -7.75 7.14
N GLY A 237 25.94 -6.48 7.05
CA GLY A 237 25.16 -6.00 5.91
C GLY A 237 26.00 -5.45 4.77
N ASN A 238 25.43 -5.44 3.57
CA ASN A 238 26.00 -4.75 2.40
C ASN A 238 25.11 -3.58 2.01
N GLY A 239 25.71 -2.41 1.80
CA GLY A 239 25.02 -1.22 1.28
C GLY A 239 24.54 -1.44 -0.14
#